data_AF-A0A948NI87-F1
#
_entry.id   AF-A0A948NI87-F1
#
_cell.length_a   1.000
_cell.length_b   1.000
_cell.length_c   1.000
_cell.angle_alpha   90.00
_cell.angle_beta   90.00
_cell.angle_gamma   90.00
#
_symmetry.space_group_name_H-M   'P 1'
#
loop_
_entity.id
_entity.type
_entity.pdbx_description
1 polymer ?
#
loop_
_entity_poly.entity_id
_entity_poly.type
_entity_poly.pdbx_seq_one_letter_code
_entity_poly.pdbx_strand_id
1 'polypeptide(L)'
;MSATVITEHGPGQSLLAEQLIVSPYTPSWWTAQVITDIPNDAVGWLVAQGWQITDVEYDETHKPKVPYYTMARESLQNWIILQSLLDHYVMAHNDATTQNAIRYNDIVQSWDGMLDNSQDYFSTQADERNAQALLFLGNLDSYMDKVDTLIGEGEDKFADLETDYDVHDANAQGYLTDLGATELARINEHFDATRAVQVQQLIDKGIYNSAVAVDITARNERDRDEQIQSLNDRLNREKLDNDHKLYEQKLTMRKTLADSKHQAVVEKMNAAAARLSGLSQQQAENLKLMQYFLDERNKLLIGLYSVVERRSDVYPSFSDLVNLTT
;
A
#
# COMPACT_ATOMS: atom_id res chain seq x y z
N MET A 1 57.09 3.01 -0.62
CA MET A 1 56.08 2.65 -1.64
C MET A 1 54.72 2.86 -1.01
N SER A 2 54.15 4.05 -1.19
CA SER A 2 52.77 4.31 -0.71
C SER A 2 51.80 3.78 -1.76
N ALA A 3 50.93 2.87 -1.33
CA ALA A 3 49.84 2.37 -2.14
C ALA A 3 48.84 3.52 -2.34
N THR A 4 48.63 3.92 -3.60
CA THR A 4 47.56 4.84 -3.98
C THR A 4 46.23 4.12 -3.78
N VAL A 5 45.40 4.66 -2.91
CA VAL A 5 44.02 4.19 -2.70
C VAL A 5 43.22 4.56 -3.96
N ILE A 6 42.77 3.57 -4.71
CA ILE A 6 41.79 3.77 -5.78
C ILE A 6 40.43 3.86 -5.10
N THR A 7 39.78 5.01 -5.24
CA THR A 7 38.43 5.24 -4.74
C THR A 7 37.44 4.51 -5.64
N GLU A 8 36.56 3.68 -5.09
CA GLU A 8 35.45 3.11 -5.85
C GLU A 8 34.51 4.24 -6.30
N HIS A 9 34.35 4.40 -7.61
CA HIS A 9 33.42 5.35 -8.21
C HIS A 9 32.14 4.63 -8.65
N GLY A 10 30.99 5.26 -8.43
CA GLY A 10 29.68 4.73 -8.82
C GLY A 10 29.51 4.57 -10.33
N PRO A 11 28.49 3.82 -10.76
CA PRO A 11 28.20 3.61 -12.19
C PRO A 11 27.99 4.97 -12.88
N GLY A 12 28.74 5.22 -13.94
CA GLY A 12 28.68 6.46 -14.74
C GLY A 12 29.87 7.41 -14.60
N GLN A 13 30.84 7.15 -13.72
CA GLN A 13 32.07 7.93 -13.63
C GLN A 13 33.28 7.14 -14.15
N SER A 14 33.33 6.98 -15.47
CA SER A 14 34.57 6.65 -16.16
C SER A 14 35.46 7.89 -16.16
N LEU A 15 36.63 7.81 -15.51
CA LEU A 15 37.71 8.77 -15.75
C LEU A 15 38.16 8.56 -17.19
N LEU A 16 37.66 9.39 -18.09
CA LEU A 16 38.32 9.66 -19.36
C LEU A 16 39.64 10.34 -19.01
N ALA A 17 40.65 9.54 -18.71
CA ALA A 17 42.03 9.98 -18.58
C ALA A 17 42.52 10.30 -19.99
N GLU A 18 42.03 11.41 -20.53
CA GLU A 18 42.50 11.97 -21.78
C GLU A 18 43.94 12.41 -21.52
N GLN A 19 44.91 11.66 -22.06
CA GLN A 19 46.29 12.13 -22.07
C GLN A 19 46.31 13.41 -22.89
N LEU A 20 46.42 14.57 -22.23
CA LEU A 20 46.76 15.81 -22.93
C LEU A 20 48.06 15.56 -23.68
N ILE A 21 47.98 15.46 -25.00
CA ILE A 21 49.17 15.48 -25.85
C ILE A 21 49.73 16.90 -25.70
N VAL A 22 50.79 17.02 -24.90
CA VAL A 22 51.52 18.27 -24.67
C VAL A 22 52.27 18.59 -25.96
N SER A 23 51.57 19.28 -26.85
CA SER A 23 52.00 19.77 -28.16
C SER A 23 52.11 18.74 -29.30
N PRO A 24 51.65 19.08 -30.52
CA PRO A 24 51.86 18.26 -31.72
C PRO A 24 53.32 18.27 -32.22
N TYR A 25 54.24 19.01 -31.58
CA TYR A 25 55.64 19.08 -32.00
C TYR A 25 56.31 17.70 -31.90
N THR A 26 56.70 17.14 -33.05
CA THR A 26 57.59 15.99 -33.09
C THR A 26 58.99 16.43 -33.56
N PRO A 27 60.07 15.88 -32.98
CA PRO A 27 61.43 16.16 -33.45
C PRO A 27 61.65 15.84 -34.95
N SER A 28 60.81 15.00 -35.54
CA SER A 28 60.79 14.66 -36.98
C SER A 28 60.26 15.77 -37.89
N TRP A 29 59.76 16.89 -37.35
CA TRP A 29 59.31 18.04 -38.15
C TRP A 29 60.48 18.86 -38.72
N TRP A 30 61.69 18.67 -38.19
CA TRP A 30 62.86 19.44 -38.54
C TRP A 30 63.91 18.54 -39.18
N THR A 31 64.56 19.03 -40.23
CA THR A 31 65.77 18.43 -40.78
C THR A 31 66.93 19.39 -40.64
N ALA A 32 67.98 18.94 -39.94
CA ALA A 32 69.22 19.67 -39.80
C ALA A 32 70.12 19.33 -40.99
N GLN A 33 70.53 20.37 -41.72
CA GLN A 33 71.55 20.28 -42.75
C GLN A 33 72.82 20.91 -42.19
N VAL A 34 73.98 20.28 -42.42
CA VAL A 34 75.29 20.79 -42.00
C VAL A 34 76.17 20.86 -43.24
N ILE A 35 76.87 21.98 -43.41
CA ILE A 35 77.88 22.15 -44.46
C ILE A 35 79.16 22.63 -43.78
N THR A 36 80.28 21.97 -44.10
CA THR A 36 81.62 22.28 -43.59
C THR A 36 82.43 23.03 -44.64
N ASP A 37 83.62 23.51 -44.26
CA ASP A 37 84.62 24.08 -45.17
C ASP A 37 84.14 25.31 -45.96
N ILE A 38 83.26 26.12 -45.36
CA ILE A 38 82.72 27.31 -46.01
C ILE A 38 83.74 28.45 -45.93
N PRO A 39 84.19 29.01 -47.07
CA PRO A 39 85.11 30.13 -47.07
C PRO A 39 84.42 31.42 -46.62
N ASN A 40 85.19 32.33 -46.03
CA ASN A 40 84.70 33.58 -45.42
C ASN A 40 83.85 34.47 -46.35
N ASP A 41 84.09 34.43 -47.66
CA ASP A 41 83.34 35.19 -48.67
C ASP A 41 81.92 34.66 -48.90
N ALA A 42 81.68 33.36 -48.69
CA ALA A 42 80.36 32.73 -48.82
C ALA A 42 79.49 32.85 -47.56
N VAL A 43 80.08 33.12 -46.40
CA VAL A 43 79.39 33.17 -45.09
C VAL A 43 78.26 34.19 -45.08
N GLY A 44 78.49 35.41 -45.58
CA GLY A 44 77.48 36.47 -45.56
C GLY A 44 76.21 36.10 -46.32
N TRP A 45 76.35 35.41 -47.46
CA TRP A 45 75.22 34.93 -48.26
C TRP A 45 74.49 33.76 -47.58
N LEU A 46 75.23 32.82 -46.98
CA LEU A 46 74.64 31.69 -46.26
C LEU A 46 73.91 32.13 -44.99
N VAL A 47 74.48 33.07 -44.22
CA VAL A 47 73.81 33.68 -43.06
C VAL A 47 72.51 34.38 -43.49
N ALA A 48 72.51 35.11 -44.61
CA ALA A 48 71.31 35.72 -45.15
C ALA A 48 70.23 34.70 -45.56
N GLN A 49 70.61 33.44 -45.81
CA GLN A 49 69.70 32.32 -46.09
C GLN A 49 69.31 31.51 -44.85
N GLY A 50 69.65 32.00 -43.66
CA GLY A 50 69.29 31.38 -42.39
C GLY A 50 70.22 30.25 -41.93
N TRP A 51 71.40 30.12 -42.52
CA TRP A 51 72.44 29.24 -41.96
C TRP A 51 73.10 29.89 -40.75
N GLN A 52 73.34 29.10 -39.70
CA GLN A 52 73.98 29.54 -38.48
C GLN A 52 75.37 28.92 -38.38
N ILE A 53 76.37 29.72 -37.98
CA ILE A 53 77.73 29.23 -37.75
C ILE A 53 77.71 28.35 -36.49
N THR A 54 78.11 27.09 -36.63
CA THR A 54 78.21 26.15 -35.51
C THR A 54 79.65 26.00 -35.04
N ASP A 55 80.63 26.11 -35.95
CA ASP A 55 82.05 25.98 -35.63
C ASP A 55 82.92 26.78 -36.61
N VAL A 56 84.15 27.13 -36.20
CA VAL A 56 85.14 27.87 -37.02
C VAL A 56 86.50 27.20 -36.91
N GLU A 57 87.00 26.73 -38.06
CA GLU A 57 88.33 26.14 -38.20
C GLU A 57 89.26 27.11 -38.92
N TYR A 58 90.55 27.14 -38.57
CA TYR A 58 91.53 28.01 -39.21
C TYR A 58 92.56 27.17 -39.96
N ASP A 59 92.69 27.43 -41.26
CA ASP A 59 93.77 26.84 -42.04
C ASP A 59 95.10 27.49 -41.64
N GLU A 60 95.97 26.69 -41.02
CA GLU A 60 97.28 27.12 -40.54
C GLU A 60 98.35 27.21 -41.64
N THR A 61 98.04 26.78 -42.87
CA THR A 61 99.00 26.75 -43.98
C THR A 61 99.20 28.10 -44.68
N HIS A 62 98.29 29.06 -44.47
CA HIS A 62 98.34 30.41 -45.05
C HIS A 62 98.65 31.48 -43.97
N LYS A 63 99.40 32.54 -44.34
CA LYS A 63 99.62 33.74 -43.51
C LYS A 63 99.10 34.98 -44.24
N PRO A 64 98.04 35.66 -43.77
CA PRO A 64 97.28 35.40 -42.54
C PRO A 64 96.44 34.10 -42.59
N LYS A 65 96.14 33.53 -41.41
CA LYS A 65 95.29 32.33 -41.29
C LYS A 65 93.92 32.59 -41.93
N VAL A 66 93.43 31.66 -42.72
CA VAL A 66 92.13 31.77 -43.40
C VAL A 66 91.10 30.97 -42.61
N PRO A 67 89.98 31.58 -42.16
CA PRO A 67 88.93 30.86 -41.47
C PRO A 67 88.01 30.10 -42.44
N TYR A 68 87.66 28.88 -42.07
CA TYR A 68 86.62 28.07 -42.65
C TYR A 68 85.51 27.84 -41.62
N TYR A 69 84.27 27.91 -42.06
CA TYR A 69 83.11 27.85 -41.19
C TYR A 69 82.36 26.54 -41.41
N THR A 70 81.96 25.89 -40.31
CA THR A 70 80.90 24.89 -40.34
C THR A 70 79.60 25.59 -40.00
N MET A 71 78.60 25.42 -40.85
CA MET A 71 77.30 26.04 -40.68
C MET A 71 76.19 24.99 -40.70
N ALA A 72 75.18 25.18 -39.86
CA ALA A 72 73.99 24.35 -39.82
C ALA A 72 72.73 25.17 -40.09
N ARG A 73 71.73 24.53 -40.66
CA ARG A 73 70.38 25.09 -40.83
C ARG A 73 69.35 24.02 -40.53
N GLU A 74 68.38 24.38 -39.70
CA GLU A 74 67.17 23.59 -39.52
C GLU A 74 66.11 24.05 -40.52
N SER A 75 65.46 23.10 -41.18
CA SER A 75 64.34 23.39 -42.06
C SER A 75 63.15 22.50 -41.75
N LEU A 76 61.95 23.06 -41.87
CA LEU A 76 60.70 22.33 -41.66
C LEU A 76 60.46 21.35 -42.80
N GLN A 77 60.14 20.11 -42.46
CA GLN A 77 59.73 19.08 -43.40
C GLN A 77 58.20 19.15 -43.59
N ASN A 78 57.73 20.15 -44.35
CA ASN A 78 56.29 20.43 -44.53
C ASN A 78 55.44 19.19 -44.86
N TRP A 79 55.95 18.27 -45.68
CA TRP A 79 55.24 17.02 -45.99
C TRP A 79 55.06 16.12 -44.77
N ILE A 80 56.11 15.94 -43.95
CA ILE A 80 56.07 15.10 -42.75
C ILE A 80 55.18 15.75 -41.68
N ILE A 81 55.23 17.08 -41.56
CA ILE A 81 54.33 17.84 -40.69
C ILE A 81 52.87 17.61 -41.10
N LEU A 82 52.52 17.85 -42.36
CA LEU A 82 51.16 17.63 -42.88
C LEU A 82 50.70 16.18 -42.70
N GLN A 83 51.55 15.21 -43.00
CA GLN A 83 51.22 13.79 -42.81
C GLN A 83 50.95 13.47 -41.33
N SER A 84 51.79 13.95 -40.41
CA SER A 84 51.59 13.73 -38.97
C SER A 84 50.33 14.43 -38.42
N LEU A 85 50.03 15.64 -38.90
CA LEU A 85 48.82 16.36 -38.52
C LEU A 85 47.55 15.67 -39.05
N LEU A 86 47.59 15.15 -40.29
CA LEU A 86 46.49 14.38 -40.85
C LEU A 86 46.27 13.07 -40.09
N ASP A 87 47.33 12.35 -39.74
CA ASP A 87 47.24 11.09 -38.98
C ASP A 87 46.65 11.33 -37.58
N HIS A 88 47.18 12.32 -36.85
CA HIS A 88 46.63 12.71 -35.54
C HIS A 88 45.18 13.18 -35.63
N TYR A 89 44.79 13.89 -36.68
CA TYR A 89 43.41 14.30 -36.86
C TYR A 89 42.48 13.11 -37.12
N VAL A 90 42.88 12.16 -37.97
CA VAL A 90 42.11 10.94 -38.23
C VAL A 90 41.98 10.11 -36.94
N MET A 91 43.07 9.98 -36.18
CA MET A 91 43.04 9.32 -34.88
C MET A 91 42.09 10.02 -33.91
N ALA A 92 42.19 11.35 -33.76
CA ALA A 92 41.32 12.13 -32.88
C ALA A 92 39.85 12.06 -33.30
N HIS A 93 39.55 12.08 -34.60
CA HIS A 93 38.20 11.93 -35.12
C HIS A 93 37.62 10.54 -34.80
N ASN A 94 38.40 9.48 -35.00
CA ASN A 94 37.98 8.11 -34.73
C ASN A 94 37.81 7.84 -33.23
N ASP A 95 38.72 8.37 -32.41
CA ASP A 95 38.64 8.28 -30.95
C ASP A 95 37.41 9.04 -30.43
N ALA A 96 37.21 10.29 -30.87
CA ALA A 96 36.02 11.07 -30.53
C ALA A 96 34.71 10.34 -30.92
N THR A 97 34.67 9.72 -32.10
CA THR A 97 33.52 8.91 -32.53
C THR A 97 33.27 7.72 -31.60
N THR A 98 34.34 7.03 -31.22
CA THR A 98 34.26 5.87 -30.32
C THR A 98 33.83 6.27 -28.92
N GLN A 99 34.43 7.33 -28.36
CA GLN A 99 34.07 7.84 -27.04
C GLN A 99 32.63 8.34 -27.00
N ASN A 100 32.14 9.01 -28.05
CA ASN A 100 30.74 9.43 -28.12
C ASN A 100 29.78 8.24 -28.17
N ALA A 101 30.13 7.17 -28.90
CA ALA A 101 29.33 5.95 -28.90
C ALA A 101 29.29 5.27 -27.52
N ILE A 102 30.42 5.25 -26.80
CA ILE A 102 30.48 4.74 -25.42
C ILE A 102 29.61 5.59 -24.48
N ARG A 103 29.78 6.91 -24.48
CA ARG A 103 28.98 7.82 -23.64
C ARG A 103 27.48 7.67 -23.91
N TYR A 104 27.10 7.48 -25.17
CA TYR A 104 25.71 7.24 -25.54
C TYR A 104 25.19 5.92 -24.93
N ASN A 105 25.94 4.83 -25.07
CA ASN A 105 25.55 3.54 -24.51
C ASN A 105 25.47 3.59 -22.99
N ASP A 106 26.41 4.27 -22.31
CA ASP A 106 26.40 4.45 -20.85
C ASP A 106 25.16 5.21 -20.39
N ILE A 107 24.78 6.28 -21.11
CA ILE A 107 23.53 7.00 -20.86
C ILE A 107 22.36 6.02 -21.02
N VAL A 108 22.21 5.38 -22.17
CA VAL A 108 21.08 4.46 -22.43
C VAL A 108 20.99 3.38 -21.34
N GLN A 109 22.10 2.78 -20.93
CA GLN A 109 22.14 1.77 -19.87
C GLN A 109 21.76 2.34 -18.50
N SER A 110 22.22 3.55 -18.16
CA SER A 110 21.82 4.20 -16.91
C SER A 110 20.32 4.48 -16.88
N TRP A 111 19.73 4.86 -18.01
CA TRP A 111 18.28 5.11 -18.12
C TRP A 111 17.47 3.81 -18.04
N ASP A 112 17.94 2.74 -18.67
CA ASP A 112 17.35 1.40 -18.56
C ASP A 112 17.32 0.93 -17.09
N GLY A 113 18.45 1.06 -16.38
CA GLY A 113 18.51 0.76 -14.94
C GLY A 113 17.61 1.66 -14.09
N MET A 114 17.41 2.93 -14.45
CA MET A 114 16.43 3.80 -13.77
C MET A 114 14.99 3.33 -14.00
N LEU A 115 14.66 2.89 -15.22
CA LEU A 115 13.33 2.35 -15.54
C LEU A 115 13.05 1.07 -14.75
N ASP A 116 13.99 0.13 -14.74
CA ASP A 116 13.86 -1.13 -13.98
C ASP A 116 13.69 -0.88 -12.48
N ASN A 117 14.57 -0.08 -11.89
CA ASN A 117 14.47 0.28 -10.47
C ASN A 117 13.15 0.98 -10.13
N SER A 118 12.66 1.84 -11.03
CA SER A 118 11.36 2.49 -10.83
C SER A 118 10.21 1.46 -10.85
N GLN A 119 10.24 0.52 -11.80
CA GLN A 119 9.24 -0.53 -11.92
C GLN A 119 9.22 -1.44 -10.68
N ASP A 120 10.39 -1.83 -10.17
CA ASP A 120 10.52 -2.66 -8.97
C ASP A 120 10.01 -1.94 -7.72
N TYR A 121 10.42 -0.68 -7.53
CA TYR A 121 9.95 0.13 -6.41
C TYR A 121 8.41 0.27 -6.41
N PHE A 122 7.85 0.45 -7.60
CA PHE A 122 6.41 0.59 -7.80
C PHE A 122 5.64 -0.71 -7.58
N SER A 123 6.15 -1.84 -8.06
CA SER A 123 5.56 -3.16 -7.76
C SER A 123 5.54 -3.42 -6.26
N THR A 124 6.67 -3.16 -5.59
CA THR A 124 6.80 -3.31 -4.13
C THR A 124 5.78 -2.46 -3.38
N GLN A 125 5.63 -1.19 -3.77
CA GLN A 125 4.68 -0.28 -3.14
C GLN A 125 3.22 -0.72 -3.37
N ALA A 126 2.88 -1.21 -4.55
CA ALA A 126 1.57 -1.75 -4.84
C ALA A 126 1.26 -2.99 -3.97
N ASP A 127 2.23 -3.88 -3.81
CA ASP A 127 2.09 -5.09 -2.99
C ASP A 127 1.92 -4.75 -1.51
N GLU A 128 2.72 -3.82 -0.97
CA GLU A 128 2.60 -3.36 0.43
C GLU A 128 1.22 -2.74 0.69
N ARG A 129 0.72 -1.92 -0.23
CA ARG A 129 -0.61 -1.29 -0.12
C ARG A 129 -1.74 -2.32 -0.17
N ASN A 130 -1.63 -3.29 -1.08
CA ASN A 130 -2.60 -4.38 -1.17
C ASN A 130 -2.59 -5.25 0.10
N ALA A 131 -1.41 -5.54 0.66
CA ALA A 131 -1.29 -6.27 1.92
C ALA A 131 -1.95 -5.54 3.10
N GLN A 132 -1.75 -4.21 3.21
CA GLN A 132 -2.42 -3.40 4.23
C GLN A 132 -3.95 -3.42 4.06
N ALA A 133 -4.45 -3.28 2.83
CA ALA A 133 -5.88 -3.34 2.56
C ALA A 133 -6.48 -4.71 2.94
N LEU A 134 -5.78 -5.80 2.63
CA LEU A 134 -6.19 -7.16 3.02
C LEU A 134 -6.25 -7.34 4.53
N LEU A 135 -5.31 -6.77 5.30
CA LEU A 135 -5.37 -6.78 6.77
C LEU A 135 -6.61 -6.05 7.30
N PHE A 136 -6.94 -4.88 6.75
CA PHE A 136 -8.16 -4.15 7.13
C PHE A 136 -9.43 -4.93 6.81
N LEU A 137 -9.51 -5.52 5.61
CA LEU A 137 -10.66 -6.35 5.20
C LEU A 137 -10.79 -7.60 6.07
N GLY A 138 -9.68 -8.28 6.37
CA GLY A 138 -9.68 -9.46 7.24
C GLY A 138 -10.12 -9.14 8.68
N ASN A 139 -9.69 -8.00 9.22
CA ASN A 139 -10.18 -7.55 10.53
C ASN A 139 -11.69 -7.29 10.51
N LEU A 140 -12.21 -6.70 9.43
CA LEU A 140 -13.64 -6.43 9.27
C LEU A 140 -14.46 -7.73 9.14
N ASP A 141 -13.95 -8.73 8.42
CA ASP A 141 -14.55 -10.07 8.38
C ASP A 141 -14.60 -10.71 9.78
N SER A 142 -13.52 -10.60 10.57
CA SER A 142 -13.53 -11.08 11.95
C SER A 142 -14.55 -10.33 12.85
N TYR A 143 -14.75 -9.03 12.63
CA TYR A 143 -15.81 -8.29 13.33
C TYR A 143 -17.21 -8.77 12.90
N MET A 144 -17.42 -9.06 11.62
CA MET A 144 -18.68 -9.60 11.11
C MET A 144 -19.01 -10.97 11.72
N ASP A 145 -18.03 -11.87 11.82
CA ASP A 145 -18.20 -13.18 12.46
C ASP A 145 -18.59 -13.05 13.94
N LYS A 146 -18.02 -12.06 14.65
CA LYS A 146 -18.41 -11.76 16.04
C LYS A 146 -19.85 -11.25 16.13
N VAL A 147 -20.26 -10.37 15.21
CA VAL A 147 -21.65 -9.90 15.13
C VAL A 147 -22.60 -11.07 14.85
N ASP A 148 -22.24 -11.97 13.94
CA ASP A 148 -23.01 -13.20 13.66
C ASP A 148 -23.14 -14.10 14.88
N THR A 149 -22.05 -14.28 15.62
CA THR A 149 -22.05 -15.06 16.88
C THR A 149 -22.98 -14.44 17.91
N LEU A 150 -22.89 -13.12 18.14
CA LEU A 150 -23.76 -12.41 19.08
C LEU A 150 -25.24 -12.47 18.68
N ILE A 151 -25.54 -12.46 17.38
CA ILE A 151 -26.90 -12.67 16.89
C ILE A 151 -27.39 -14.07 17.24
N GLY A 152 -26.57 -15.10 16.96
CA GLY A 152 -26.90 -16.49 17.29
C GLY A 152 -27.16 -16.67 18.80
N GLU A 153 -26.25 -16.19 19.64
CA GLU A 153 -26.41 -16.22 21.10
C GLU A 153 -27.68 -15.48 21.56
N GLY A 154 -28.01 -14.36 20.91
CA GLY A 154 -29.24 -13.64 21.14
C GLY A 154 -30.47 -14.48 20.82
N GLU A 155 -30.52 -15.09 19.64
CA GLU A 155 -31.62 -15.94 19.19
C GLU A 155 -31.83 -17.15 20.11
N ASP A 156 -30.76 -17.81 20.54
CA ASP A 156 -30.81 -18.92 21.49
C ASP A 156 -31.41 -18.49 22.83
N LYS A 157 -30.96 -17.36 23.37
CA LYS A 157 -31.50 -16.83 24.63
C LYS A 157 -32.98 -16.46 24.54
N PHE A 158 -33.47 -16.05 23.38
CA PHE A 158 -34.90 -15.81 23.18
C PHE A 158 -35.70 -17.11 23.10
N ALA A 159 -35.14 -18.17 22.50
CA ALA A 159 -35.77 -19.49 22.51
C ALA A 159 -35.88 -20.07 23.92
N ASP A 160 -34.85 -19.86 24.76
CA ASP A 160 -34.89 -20.22 26.18
C ASP A 160 -36.00 -19.46 26.92
N LEU A 161 -36.10 -18.14 26.72
CA LEU A 161 -37.15 -17.33 27.35
C LEU A 161 -38.56 -17.71 26.89
N GLU A 162 -38.75 -18.11 25.62
CA GLU A 162 -40.04 -18.62 25.13
C GLU A 162 -40.41 -19.93 25.82
N THR A 163 -39.44 -20.82 26.01
CA THR A 163 -39.63 -22.06 26.77
C THR A 163 -39.99 -21.79 28.23
N ASP A 164 -39.26 -20.89 28.91
CA ASP A 164 -39.55 -20.49 30.29
C ASP A 164 -40.95 -19.90 30.44
N TYR A 165 -41.39 -19.11 29.46
CA TYR A 165 -42.74 -18.55 29.42
C TYR A 165 -43.80 -19.64 29.31
N ASP A 166 -43.64 -20.60 28.41
CA ASP A 166 -44.61 -21.70 28.23
C ASP A 166 -44.74 -22.53 29.50
N VAL A 167 -43.62 -22.78 30.20
CA VAL A 167 -43.61 -23.45 31.51
C VAL A 167 -44.33 -22.61 32.56
N HIS A 168 -44.10 -21.29 32.61
CA HIS A 168 -44.76 -20.41 33.56
C HIS A 168 -46.27 -20.32 33.33
N ASP A 169 -46.73 -20.20 32.08
CA ASP A 169 -48.15 -20.20 31.72
C ASP A 169 -48.83 -21.51 32.16
N ALA A 170 -48.24 -22.65 31.84
CA ALA A 170 -48.75 -23.96 32.25
C ALA A 170 -48.84 -24.09 33.78
N ASN A 171 -47.81 -23.67 34.51
CA ASN A 171 -47.80 -23.70 35.98
C ASN A 171 -48.87 -22.77 36.57
N ALA A 172 -49.02 -21.56 36.03
CA ALA A 172 -49.99 -20.58 36.51
C ALA A 172 -51.44 -21.07 36.33
N GLN A 173 -51.75 -21.67 35.17
CA GLN A 173 -53.04 -22.31 34.91
C GLN A 173 -53.27 -23.53 35.83
N GLY A 174 -52.22 -24.32 36.07
CA GLY A 174 -52.24 -25.44 37.01
C GLY A 174 -52.62 -24.99 38.43
N TYR A 175 -51.93 -23.98 38.97
CA TYR A 175 -52.22 -23.46 40.31
C TYR A 175 -53.64 -22.93 40.47
N LEU A 176 -54.18 -22.23 39.47
CA LEU A 176 -55.58 -21.75 39.52
C LEU A 176 -56.58 -22.92 39.47
N THR A 177 -56.27 -23.97 38.70
CA THR A 177 -57.11 -25.16 38.62
C THR A 177 -57.11 -25.93 39.95
N ASP A 178 -55.93 -26.16 40.53
CA ASP A 178 -55.77 -26.85 41.82
C ASP A 178 -56.40 -26.06 42.98
N LEU A 179 -56.24 -24.74 42.97
CA LEU A 179 -56.88 -23.86 43.94
C LEU A 179 -58.41 -23.93 43.81
N GLY A 180 -58.94 -23.91 42.58
CA GLY A 180 -60.37 -24.05 42.35
C GLY A 180 -60.94 -25.37 42.83
N ALA A 181 -60.26 -26.48 42.56
CA ALA A 181 -60.64 -27.80 43.07
C ALA A 181 -60.62 -27.86 44.61
N THR A 182 -59.57 -27.31 45.23
CA THR A 182 -59.40 -27.28 46.69
C THR A 182 -60.48 -26.44 47.37
N GLU A 183 -60.73 -25.23 46.85
CA GLU A 183 -61.73 -24.32 47.39
C GLU A 183 -63.14 -24.88 47.23
N LEU A 184 -63.46 -25.52 46.09
CA LEU A 184 -64.73 -26.20 45.87
C LEU A 184 -64.95 -27.35 46.85
N ALA A 185 -63.93 -28.17 47.09
CA ALA A 185 -63.98 -29.25 48.08
C ALA A 185 -64.26 -28.70 49.49
N ARG A 186 -63.57 -27.62 49.88
CA ARG A 186 -63.77 -26.97 51.19
C ARG A 186 -65.17 -26.38 51.34
N ILE A 187 -65.73 -25.77 50.29
CA ILE A 187 -67.12 -25.29 50.30
C ILE A 187 -68.08 -26.46 50.51
N ASN A 188 -67.93 -27.55 49.76
CA ASN A 188 -68.79 -28.73 49.91
C ASN A 188 -68.71 -29.32 51.33
N GLU A 189 -67.51 -29.52 51.87
CA GLU A 189 -67.31 -30.04 53.22
C GLU A 189 -67.93 -29.13 54.30
N HIS A 190 -67.78 -27.81 54.18
CA HIS A 190 -68.36 -26.84 55.10
C HIS A 190 -69.89 -26.90 55.12
N PHE A 191 -70.54 -26.97 53.95
CA PHE A 191 -72.00 -27.03 53.85
C PHE A 191 -72.55 -28.39 54.27
N ASP A 192 -71.87 -29.49 53.97
CA ASP A 192 -72.25 -30.82 54.45
C ASP A 192 -72.17 -30.89 55.98
N ALA A 193 -71.11 -30.35 56.59
CA ALA A 193 -70.98 -30.25 58.04
C ALA A 193 -72.07 -29.37 58.66
N THR A 194 -72.37 -28.21 58.05
CA THR A 194 -73.41 -27.30 58.52
C THR A 194 -74.80 -27.96 58.46
N ARG A 195 -75.11 -28.63 57.35
CA ARG A 195 -76.36 -29.37 57.17
C ARG A 195 -76.49 -30.48 58.21
N ALA A 196 -75.43 -31.24 58.47
CA ALA A 196 -75.43 -32.30 59.47
C ALA A 196 -75.73 -31.76 60.88
N VAL A 197 -75.09 -30.65 61.27
CA VAL A 197 -75.33 -29.99 62.57
C VAL A 197 -76.78 -29.50 62.67
N GLN A 198 -77.30 -28.84 61.64
CA GLN A 198 -78.68 -28.32 61.65
C GLN A 198 -79.71 -29.45 61.72
N VAL A 199 -79.50 -30.56 61.02
CA VAL A 199 -80.37 -31.74 61.11
C VAL A 199 -80.29 -32.37 62.49
N GLN A 200 -79.10 -32.51 63.08
CA GLN A 200 -78.94 -33.05 64.44
C GLN A 200 -79.66 -32.18 65.48
N GLN A 201 -79.60 -30.85 65.35
CA GLN A 201 -80.31 -29.93 66.25
C GLN A 201 -81.84 -30.09 66.18
N LEU A 202 -82.41 -30.45 65.02
CA LEU A 202 -83.85 -30.75 64.92
C LEU A 202 -84.20 -32.04 65.66
N ILE A 203 -83.33 -33.05 65.53
CA ILE A 203 -83.47 -34.35 66.21
C ILE A 203 -83.39 -34.14 67.72
N ASP A 204 -82.37 -33.43 68.21
CA ASP A 204 -82.13 -33.19 69.65
C ASP A 204 -83.28 -32.41 70.32
N LYS A 205 -83.93 -31.52 69.57
CA LYS A 205 -85.09 -30.74 70.06
C LYS A 205 -86.40 -31.52 70.01
N GLY A 206 -86.42 -32.72 69.40
CA GLY A 206 -87.64 -33.51 69.22
C GLY A 206 -88.65 -32.89 68.24
N ILE A 207 -88.22 -31.94 67.40
CA ILE A 207 -89.06 -31.21 66.44
C ILE A 207 -88.76 -31.70 65.01
N TYR A 208 -88.45 -32.99 64.85
CA TYR A 208 -88.16 -33.52 63.52
C TYR A 208 -89.45 -33.57 62.68
N ASN A 209 -89.62 -32.54 61.85
CA ASN A 209 -90.66 -32.45 60.84
C ASN A 209 -89.99 -32.51 59.46
N SER A 210 -90.43 -33.45 58.62
CA SER A 210 -89.89 -33.66 57.28
C SER A 210 -89.91 -32.39 56.43
N ALA A 211 -90.94 -31.55 56.56
CA ALA A 211 -91.03 -30.30 55.80
C ALA A 211 -89.95 -29.28 56.21
N VAL A 212 -89.61 -29.20 57.50
CA VAL A 212 -88.59 -28.28 58.03
C VAL A 212 -87.19 -28.77 57.65
N ALA A 213 -86.94 -30.08 57.70
CA ALA A 213 -85.67 -30.67 57.27
C ALA A 213 -85.41 -30.49 55.76
N VAL A 214 -86.47 -30.56 54.94
CA VAL A 214 -86.41 -30.29 53.50
C VAL A 214 -86.10 -28.82 53.23
N ASP A 215 -86.76 -27.88 53.91
CA ASP A 215 -86.49 -26.44 53.74
C ASP A 215 -85.05 -26.08 54.15
N ILE A 216 -84.55 -26.60 55.27
CA ILE A 216 -83.17 -26.41 55.71
C ILE A 216 -82.17 -26.97 54.69
N THR A 217 -82.45 -28.14 54.13
CA THR A 217 -81.62 -28.72 53.06
C THR A 217 -81.59 -27.81 51.83
N ALA A 218 -82.77 -27.37 51.36
CA ALA A 218 -82.88 -26.52 50.18
C ALA A 218 -82.21 -25.14 50.35
N ARG A 219 -82.24 -24.57 51.56
CA ARG A 219 -81.51 -23.33 51.88
C ARG A 219 -80.01 -23.53 51.85
N ASN A 220 -79.49 -24.58 52.49
CA ASN A 220 -78.05 -24.88 52.43
C ASN A 220 -77.58 -25.14 51.01
N GLU A 221 -78.37 -25.86 50.20
CA GLU A 221 -78.03 -26.10 48.79
C GLU A 221 -77.98 -24.78 48.00
N ARG A 222 -78.93 -23.87 48.21
CA ARG A 222 -78.91 -22.55 47.58
C ARG A 222 -77.69 -21.72 48.00
N ASP A 223 -77.42 -21.63 49.30
CA ASP A 223 -76.30 -20.86 49.84
C ASP A 223 -74.94 -21.44 49.36
N ARG A 224 -74.85 -22.77 49.24
CA ARG A 224 -73.70 -23.47 48.66
C ARG A 224 -73.52 -23.09 47.19
N ASP A 225 -74.59 -23.16 46.40
CA ASP A 225 -74.54 -22.86 44.98
C ASP A 225 -74.15 -21.38 44.73
N GLU A 226 -74.63 -20.44 45.57
CA GLU A 226 -74.23 -19.04 45.56
C GLU A 226 -72.72 -18.86 45.87
N GLN A 227 -72.19 -19.59 46.85
CA GLN A 227 -70.74 -19.56 47.15
C GLN A 227 -69.90 -20.16 46.02
N ILE A 228 -70.36 -21.26 45.41
CA ILE A 228 -69.69 -21.87 44.25
C ILE A 228 -69.68 -20.89 43.07
N GLN A 229 -70.78 -20.18 42.81
CA GLN A 229 -70.85 -19.17 41.77
C GLN A 229 -69.87 -18.01 42.04
N SER A 230 -69.82 -17.50 43.27
CA SER A 230 -68.87 -16.46 43.67
C SER A 230 -67.41 -16.90 43.51
N LEU A 231 -67.09 -18.15 43.87
CA LEU A 231 -65.77 -18.73 43.65
C LEU A 231 -65.40 -18.77 42.16
N ASN A 232 -66.32 -19.24 41.31
CA ASN A 232 -66.12 -19.28 39.86
C ASN A 232 -65.90 -17.88 39.27
N ASP A 233 -66.67 -16.89 39.71
CA ASP A 233 -66.51 -15.50 39.26
C ASP A 233 -65.18 -14.89 39.70
N ARG A 234 -64.66 -15.28 40.87
CA ARG A 234 -63.32 -14.87 41.34
C ARG A 234 -62.23 -15.55 40.52
N LEU A 235 -62.33 -16.87 40.31
CA LEU A 235 -61.39 -17.64 39.48
C LEU A 235 -61.32 -17.12 38.04
N ASN A 236 -62.47 -16.79 37.45
CA ASN A 236 -62.52 -16.27 36.08
C ASN A 236 -61.87 -14.89 35.98
N ARG A 237 -62.03 -14.03 36.99
CA ARG A 237 -61.33 -12.73 37.06
C ARG A 237 -59.83 -12.90 37.18
N GLU A 238 -59.37 -13.77 38.08
CA GLU A 238 -57.94 -14.05 38.25
C GLU A 238 -57.32 -14.66 36.99
N LYS A 239 -58.03 -15.57 36.31
CA LYS A 239 -57.59 -16.11 35.01
C LYS A 239 -57.41 -15.02 33.97
N LEU A 240 -58.40 -14.14 33.82
CA LEU A 240 -58.34 -13.04 32.86
C LEU A 240 -57.19 -12.06 33.17
N ASP A 241 -56.99 -11.71 34.45
CA ASP A 241 -55.90 -10.84 34.86
C ASP A 241 -54.53 -11.48 34.63
N ASN A 242 -54.42 -12.80 34.83
CA ASN A 242 -53.20 -13.54 34.53
C ASN A 242 -52.91 -13.58 33.03
N ASP A 243 -53.92 -13.88 32.21
CA ASP A 243 -53.81 -13.88 30.74
C ASP A 243 -53.32 -12.52 30.20
N HIS A 244 -53.86 -11.42 30.73
CA HIS A 244 -53.41 -10.07 30.35
C HIS A 244 -51.94 -9.81 30.73
N LYS A 245 -51.52 -10.17 31.94
CA LYS A 245 -50.13 -10.00 32.39
C LYS A 245 -49.17 -10.84 31.54
N LEU A 246 -49.54 -12.07 31.26
CA LEU A 246 -48.78 -12.98 30.39
C LEU A 246 -48.66 -12.43 28.97
N TYR A 247 -49.76 -11.91 28.41
CA TYR A 247 -49.74 -11.26 27.10
C TYR A 247 -48.82 -10.03 27.06
N GLU A 248 -48.85 -9.18 28.08
CA GLU A 248 -48.00 -8.00 28.18
C GLU A 248 -46.50 -8.37 28.27
N GLN A 249 -46.17 -9.40 29.03
CA GLN A 249 -44.81 -9.96 29.10
C GLN A 249 -44.35 -10.47 27.74
N LYS A 250 -45.21 -11.24 27.04
CA LYS A 250 -44.93 -11.77 25.70
C LYS A 250 -44.72 -10.66 24.68
N LEU A 251 -45.54 -9.61 24.73
CA LEU A 251 -45.39 -8.45 23.84
C LEU A 251 -44.06 -7.74 24.09
N THR A 252 -43.69 -7.57 25.35
CA THR A 252 -42.42 -6.94 25.75
C THR A 252 -41.23 -7.73 25.23
N MET A 253 -41.23 -9.06 25.40
CA MET A 253 -40.19 -9.95 24.87
C MET A 253 -40.07 -9.91 23.34
N ARG A 254 -41.20 -9.90 22.63
CA ARG A 254 -41.19 -9.79 21.17
C ARG A 254 -40.63 -8.44 20.70
N LYS A 255 -40.93 -7.38 21.42
CA LYS A 255 -40.40 -6.05 21.11
C LYS A 255 -38.89 -6.00 21.30
N THR A 256 -38.37 -6.49 22.44
CA THR A 256 -36.91 -6.50 22.68
C THR A 256 -36.17 -7.38 21.65
N LEU A 257 -36.79 -8.47 21.19
CA LEU A 257 -36.27 -9.30 20.10
C LEU A 257 -36.21 -8.52 18.78
N ALA A 258 -37.29 -7.85 18.40
CA ALA A 258 -37.34 -7.06 17.18
C ALA A 258 -36.30 -5.93 17.21
N ASP A 259 -36.15 -5.25 18.34
CA ASP A 259 -35.18 -4.17 18.54
C ASP A 259 -33.73 -4.73 18.46
N SER A 260 -33.45 -5.86 19.09
CA SER A 260 -32.14 -6.53 19.03
C SER A 260 -31.78 -6.96 17.60
N LYS A 261 -32.70 -7.60 16.88
CA LYS A 261 -32.51 -7.97 15.48
C LYS A 261 -32.30 -6.75 14.59
N HIS A 262 -33.05 -5.67 14.83
CA HIS A 262 -32.89 -4.44 14.07
C HIS A 262 -31.50 -3.84 14.28
N GLN A 263 -31.05 -3.72 15.54
CA GLN A 263 -29.72 -3.22 15.87
C GLN A 263 -28.62 -4.05 15.19
N ALA A 264 -28.72 -5.37 15.26
CA ALA A 264 -27.79 -6.28 14.62
C ALA A 264 -27.72 -6.10 13.09
N VAL A 265 -28.87 -5.94 12.42
CA VAL A 265 -28.91 -5.65 10.98
C VAL A 265 -28.25 -4.31 10.66
N VAL A 266 -28.50 -3.28 11.46
CA VAL A 266 -27.87 -1.96 11.29
C VAL A 266 -26.36 -2.04 11.45
N GLU A 267 -25.86 -2.76 12.46
CA GLU A 267 -24.43 -2.97 12.67
C GLU A 267 -23.78 -3.68 11.48
N LYS A 268 -24.41 -4.74 10.95
CA LYS A 268 -23.97 -5.42 9.73
C LYS A 268 -23.95 -4.50 8.51
N MET A 269 -24.99 -3.69 8.33
CA MET A 269 -25.06 -2.73 7.23
C MET A 269 -23.95 -1.68 7.32
N ASN A 270 -23.67 -1.17 8.53
CA ASN A 270 -22.60 -0.21 8.76
C ASN A 270 -21.21 -0.82 8.49
N ALA A 271 -20.98 -2.06 8.92
CA ALA A 271 -19.75 -2.78 8.62
C ALA A 271 -19.58 -3.06 7.12
N ALA A 272 -20.65 -3.48 6.42
CA ALA A 272 -20.63 -3.66 4.98
C ALA A 272 -20.38 -2.34 4.22
N ALA A 273 -20.98 -1.24 4.67
CA ALA A 273 -20.74 0.09 4.11
C ALA A 273 -19.28 0.53 4.32
N ALA A 274 -18.70 0.28 5.50
CA ALA A 274 -17.30 0.55 5.76
C ALA A 274 -16.37 -0.29 4.85
N ARG A 275 -16.70 -1.57 4.62
CA ARG A 275 -15.98 -2.43 3.67
C ARG A 275 -15.99 -1.86 2.26
N LEU A 276 -17.17 -1.48 1.78
CA LEU A 276 -17.34 -0.92 0.43
C LEU A 276 -16.58 0.41 0.29
N SER A 277 -16.64 1.27 1.31
CA SER A 277 -15.87 2.52 1.35
C SER A 277 -14.37 2.26 1.29
N GLY A 278 -13.87 1.27 2.05
CA GLY A 278 -12.46 0.88 2.04
C GLY A 278 -11.99 0.38 0.67
N LEU A 279 -12.79 -0.47 0.01
CA LEU A 279 -12.50 -0.97 -1.34
C LEU A 279 -12.49 0.17 -2.38
N SER A 280 -13.45 1.08 -2.31
CA SER A 280 -13.53 2.25 -3.19
C SER A 280 -12.30 3.16 -3.02
N GLN A 281 -11.89 3.42 -1.77
CA GLN A 281 -10.69 4.19 -1.48
C GLN A 281 -9.44 3.50 -2.02
N GLN A 282 -9.29 2.19 -1.83
CA GLN A 282 -8.17 1.41 -2.38
C GLN A 282 -8.11 1.53 -3.91
N GLN A 283 -9.25 1.42 -4.60
CA GLN A 283 -9.30 1.58 -6.05
C GLN A 283 -8.87 3.00 -6.47
N ALA A 284 -9.33 4.03 -5.77
CA ALA A 284 -8.95 5.42 -6.06
C ALA A 284 -7.45 5.67 -5.84
N GLU A 285 -6.87 5.13 -4.76
CA GLU A 285 -5.43 5.22 -4.49
C GLU A 285 -4.60 4.48 -5.55
N ASN A 286 -5.03 3.28 -5.96
CA ASN A 286 -4.37 2.52 -7.03
C ASN A 286 -4.41 3.25 -8.38
N LEU A 287 -5.53 3.90 -8.72
CA LEU A 287 -5.63 4.71 -9.94
C LEU A 287 -4.69 5.92 -9.89
N LYS A 288 -4.60 6.60 -8.74
CA LYS A 288 -3.69 7.74 -8.54
C LYS A 288 -2.22 7.31 -8.66
N LEU A 289 -1.88 6.15 -8.10
CA LEU A 289 -0.55 5.57 -8.20
C LEU A 289 -0.20 5.24 -9.65
N MET A 290 -1.13 4.62 -10.40
CA MET A 290 -0.95 4.34 -11.82
C MET A 290 -0.80 5.62 -12.66
N GLN A 291 -1.54 6.68 -12.33
CA GLN A 291 -1.36 7.98 -12.99
C GLN A 291 0.05 8.55 -12.75
N TYR A 292 0.54 8.48 -11.51
CA TYR A 292 1.91 8.87 -11.18
C TYR A 292 2.94 8.06 -11.97
N PHE A 293 2.74 6.74 -12.12
CA PHE A 293 3.63 5.90 -12.93
C PHE A 293 3.69 6.32 -14.39
N LEU A 294 2.53 6.60 -14.98
CA LEU A 294 2.47 7.05 -16.37
C LEU A 294 3.15 8.41 -16.54
N ASP A 295 3.01 9.33 -15.59
CA ASP A 295 3.66 10.64 -15.63
C ASP A 295 5.19 10.53 -15.51
N GLU A 296 5.70 9.80 -14.51
CA GLU A 296 7.16 9.63 -14.35
C GLU A 296 7.78 8.91 -15.55
N ARG A 297 7.14 7.84 -16.06
CA ARG A 297 7.61 7.17 -17.27
C ARG A 297 7.60 8.11 -18.48
N ASN A 298 6.57 8.94 -18.64
CA ASN A 298 6.51 9.91 -19.73
C ASN A 298 7.63 10.96 -19.62
N LYS A 299 7.91 11.48 -18.42
CA LYS A 299 9.04 12.39 -18.19
C LYS A 299 10.37 11.74 -18.55
N LEU A 300 10.56 10.48 -18.17
CA LEU A 300 11.79 9.76 -18.49
C LEU A 300 11.95 9.57 -20.01
N LEU A 301 10.86 9.18 -20.70
CA LEU A 301 10.85 9.04 -22.16
C LEU A 301 11.13 10.37 -22.86
N ILE A 302 10.52 11.47 -22.43
CA ILE A 302 10.80 12.82 -22.98
C ILE A 302 12.26 13.19 -22.78
N GLY A 303 12.84 12.89 -21.60
CA GLY A 303 14.25 13.10 -21.32
C GLY A 303 15.15 12.33 -22.30
N LEU A 304 14.88 11.04 -22.50
CA LEU A 304 15.60 10.20 -23.45
C LEU A 304 15.51 10.73 -24.88
N TYR A 305 14.29 11.04 -25.36
CA TYR A 305 14.10 11.60 -26.70
C TYR A 305 14.83 12.93 -26.87
N SER A 306 14.84 13.79 -25.85
CA SER A 306 15.58 15.05 -25.90
C SER A 306 17.09 14.85 -25.98
N VAL A 307 17.66 13.81 -25.34
CA VAL A 307 19.10 13.50 -25.44
C VAL A 307 19.42 12.97 -26.83
N VAL A 308 18.57 12.08 -27.36
CA VAL A 308 18.72 11.53 -28.71
C VAL A 308 18.60 12.62 -29.78
N GLU A 309 17.64 13.54 -29.64
CA GLU A 309 17.40 14.62 -30.61
C GLU A 309 18.50 15.68 -30.60
N ARG A 310 19.06 16.01 -29.43
CA ARG A 310 20.16 16.99 -29.30
C ARG A 310 21.52 16.45 -29.71
N ARG A 311 21.59 15.24 -30.28
CA ARG A 311 22.82 14.69 -30.83
C ARG A 311 23.23 15.45 -32.09
N SER A 312 23.89 16.58 -31.89
CA SER A 312 24.74 17.21 -32.90
C SER A 312 26.18 16.83 -32.57
N ASP A 313 26.65 15.70 -33.08
CA ASP A 313 28.08 15.36 -33.06
C ASP A 313 28.83 16.37 -33.94
N VAL A 314 29.24 17.51 -33.37
CA VAL A 314 30.06 18.51 -34.06
C VAL A 314 31.51 18.03 -33.99
N TYR A 315 31.94 17.33 -35.03
CA TYR A 315 33.34 17.00 -35.23
C TYR A 315 34.10 18.26 -35.67
N PRO A 316 35.40 18.40 -35.33
CA PRO A 316 36.23 19.41 -35.96
C PRO A 316 36.16 19.16 -37.47
N SER A 317 35.70 20.15 -38.23
CA SER A 317 35.52 19.98 -39.67
C SER A 317 36.89 20.04 -40.36
N PHE A 318 37.00 19.43 -41.55
CA PHE A 318 38.23 19.59 -42.35
C PHE A 318 38.53 21.08 -42.65
N SER A 319 37.51 21.93 -42.65
CA SER A 319 37.68 23.39 -42.76
C SER A 319 38.46 24.00 -41.60
N ASP A 320 38.36 23.43 -40.39
CA ASP A 320 39.07 23.91 -39.20
C ASP A 320 40.57 23.55 -39.26
N LEU A 321 40.92 22.45 -39.94
CA LEU A 321 42.31 22.08 -40.21
C LEU A 321 42.99 23.00 -41.22
N VAL A 322 42.28 23.38 -42.29
CA VAL A 322 42.84 24.24 -43.34
C VAL A 322 43.28 25.59 -42.75
N ASN A 323 42.49 26.13 -41.83
CA ASN A 323 42.77 27.39 -41.13
C ASN A 323 44.02 27.35 -40.23
N LEU A 324 44.55 26.17 -39.88
CA LEU A 324 45.79 26.02 -39.10
C LEU A 324 47.05 25.99 -39.97
N THR A 325 46.89 25.81 -41.28
CA THR A 325 48.01 25.67 -42.25
C THR A 325 48.24 26.91 -43.11
N THR A 326 47.35 27.89 -43.05
CA THR A 326 47.43 29.19 -43.73
C THR A 326 47.90 30.28 -42.79
#